data_AF-A0A8S4DJ22-F1
#
_entry.id   AF-A0A8S4DJ22-F1
#
_cell.length_a   1.000
_cell.length_b   1.000
_cell.length_c   1.000
_cell.angle_alpha   90.00
_cell.angle_beta   90.00
_cell.angle_gamma   90.00
#
_symmetry.space_group_name_H-M   'P 1'
#
loop_
_entity.id
_entity.type
_entity.pdbx_description
1 polymer ?
#
loop_
_entity_poly.entity_id
_entity_poly.type
_entity_poly.pdbx_seq_one_letter_code
_entity_poly.pdbx_strand_id
1 'polypeptide(L)'
;MMLKVVCLFVVVGAASAATWLAKLPAKPAELAHVPGCYVKEINDVIPFNTEVTPLGRCERIGCGRKYINYASCGKVEVDAPCYLGPENLNLAYPHCCPTIKCEHDNFISGSLII
;
A
#
# COMPACT_ATOMS: atom_id res chain seq x y z
N MET A 1 -22.62 -17.60 -20.00
CA MET A 1 -21.25 -17.28 -20.48
C MET A 1 -20.74 -15.93 -19.96
N MET A 2 -21.57 -14.87 -20.00
CA MET A 2 -21.26 -13.52 -19.48
C MET A 2 -20.87 -13.48 -17.98
N LEU A 3 -21.56 -14.20 -17.10
CA LEU A 3 -21.25 -14.21 -15.66
C LEU A 3 -19.83 -14.70 -15.34
N LYS A 4 -19.34 -15.70 -16.09
CA LYS A 4 -17.98 -16.25 -15.90
C LYS A 4 -16.91 -15.22 -16.30
N VAL A 5 -17.15 -14.49 -17.39
CA VAL A 5 -16.26 -13.42 -17.86
C VAL A 5 -16.21 -12.27 -16.84
N VAL A 6 -17.37 -11.87 -16.30
CA VAL A 6 -17.44 -10.85 -15.24
C VAL A 6 -16.69 -11.31 -13.98
N CYS A 7 -16.87 -12.55 -13.54
CA CYS A 7 -16.12 -13.09 -12.39
C CYS A 7 -14.61 -13.10 -12.64
N LEU A 8 -14.14 -13.42 -13.85
CA LEU A 8 -12.72 -13.39 -14.18
C LEU A 8 -12.14 -11.97 -14.09
N PHE A 9 -12.83 -10.95 -14.61
CA PHE A 9 -12.36 -9.57 -14.49
C PHE A 9 -12.29 -9.08 -13.04
N VAL A 10 -13.25 -9.47 -12.20
CA VAL A 10 -13.23 -9.13 -10.75
C VAL A 10 -12.04 -9.78 -10.04
N VAL A 11 -11.74 -11.05 -10.34
CA VAL A 11 -10.60 -11.75 -9.73
C VAL A 11 -9.27 -11.12 -10.15
N VAL A 12 -9.11 -10.78 -11.43
CA VAL A 12 -7.91 -10.11 -11.93
C VAL A 12 -7.72 -8.74 -11.28
N GLY A 13 -8.78 -7.93 -11.19
CA GLY A 13 -8.72 -6.59 -10.57
C GLY A 13 -8.40 -6.64 -9.07
N ALA A 14 -8.92 -7.63 -8.34
CA ALA A 14 -8.61 -7.81 -6.92
C ALA A 14 -7.16 -8.26 -6.69
N ALA A 15 -6.57 -9.04 -7.60
CA ALA A 15 -5.19 -9.51 -7.49
C ALA A 15 -4.16 -8.39 -7.76
N SER A 16 -4.51 -7.39 -8.58
CA SER A 16 -3.62 -6.27 -8.90
C SER A 16 -3.59 -5.15 -7.86
N ALA A 17 -4.51 -5.15 -6.89
CA ALA A 17 -4.54 -4.12 -5.86
C ALA A 17 -3.60 -4.48 -4.71
N ALA A 18 -2.50 -3.72 -4.53
CA ALA A 18 -1.63 -3.79 -3.35
C ALA A 18 -2.28 -3.09 -2.14
N THR A 19 -3.58 -3.33 -1.93
CA THR A 19 -4.36 -2.73 -0.84
C THR A 19 -5.14 -3.81 -0.12
N TRP A 20 -5.25 -3.69 1.20
CA TRP A 20 -6.05 -4.61 2.00
C TRP A 20 -6.80 -3.85 3.10
N LEU A 21 -7.92 -4.44 3.53
CA LEU A 21 -8.71 -3.94 4.65
C LEU A 21 -8.47 -4.83 5.86
N ALA A 22 -8.15 -4.23 7.00
CA ALA A 22 -8.13 -4.92 8.28
C ALA A 22 -9.31 -4.48 9.15
N LYS A 23 -9.86 -5.40 9.92
CA LYS A 23 -10.83 -5.07 10.97
C LYS A 23 -10.10 -4.31 12.09
N LEU A 24 -10.78 -3.34 12.69
CA LEU A 24 -10.26 -2.60 13.84
C LEU A 24 -9.89 -3.59 14.97
N PRO A 25 -8.62 -3.63 15.40
CA PRO A 25 -8.22 -4.48 16.51
C PRO A 25 -8.88 -3.99 17.81
N ALA A 26 -9.01 -4.90 18.79
CA ALA A 26 -9.43 -4.50 20.12
C ALA A 26 -8.45 -3.47 20.67
N LYS A 27 -8.97 -2.31 21.04
CA LYS A 27 -8.17 -1.20 21.55
C LYS A 27 -7.68 -1.53 22.97
N PRO A 28 -6.38 -1.35 23.28
CA PRO A 28 -5.87 -1.50 24.64
C PRO A 28 -6.61 -0.57 25.60
N ALA A 29 -6.84 -1.00 26.85
CA ALA A 29 -7.57 -0.22 27.84
C ALA A 29 -6.95 1.17 28.08
N GLU A 30 -5.62 1.27 27.98
CA GLU A 30 -4.86 2.50 28.15
C GLU A 30 -5.13 3.53 27.04
N LEU A 31 -5.42 3.07 25.82
CA LEU A 31 -5.63 3.93 24.66
C LEU A 31 -7.13 4.12 24.34
N ALA A 32 -8.02 3.49 25.10
CA ALA A 32 -9.48 3.48 24.91
C ALA A 32 -10.10 4.89 24.81
N HIS A 33 -9.48 5.86 25.49
CA HIS A 33 -9.94 7.25 25.56
C HIS A 33 -9.67 8.07 24.29
N VAL A 34 -8.70 7.67 23.45
CA VAL A 34 -8.35 8.38 22.23
C VAL A 34 -9.24 7.89 21.08
N PRO A 35 -10.05 8.74 20.42
CA PRO A 35 -10.86 8.32 19.28
C PRO A 35 -9.96 8.01 18.07
N GLY A 36 -10.10 6.83 17.47
CA GLY A 36 -9.29 6.41 16.33
C GLY A 36 -9.06 4.90 16.21
N CYS A 37 -8.24 4.52 15.24
CA CYS A 37 -7.81 3.14 14.99
C CYS A 37 -6.50 2.87 15.69
N TYR A 38 -6.47 1.85 16.56
CA TYR A 38 -5.21 1.34 17.08
C TYR A 38 -4.53 0.51 15.99
N VAL A 39 -3.27 0.81 15.69
CA VAL A 39 -2.46 0.13 14.67
C VAL A 39 -1.34 -0.61 15.40
N LYS A 40 -1.42 -1.94 15.39
CA LYS A 40 -0.50 -2.81 16.16
C LYS A 40 0.94 -2.64 15.71
N GLU A 41 1.14 -2.32 14.44
CA GLU A 41 2.44 -2.26 13.80
C GLU A 41 3.25 -1.03 14.20
N ILE A 42 2.58 0.06 14.59
CA ILE A 42 3.20 1.28 15.13
C ILE A 42 2.95 1.46 16.62
N ASN A 43 2.12 0.59 17.22
CA ASN A 43 1.69 0.66 18.61
C ASN A 43 1.10 2.04 19.00
N ASP A 44 0.30 2.61 18.10
CA ASP A 44 -0.25 3.96 18.25
C ASP A 44 -1.69 4.05 17.71
N VAL A 45 -2.39 5.12 18.06
CA VAL A 45 -3.76 5.41 17.63
C VAL A 45 -3.76 6.48 16.54
N ILE A 46 -4.22 6.10 15.36
CA ILE A 46 -4.46 7.04 14.25
C ILE A 46 -5.88 7.62 14.40
N PRO A 47 -6.05 8.95 14.33
CA PRO A 47 -7.37 9.57 14.32
C PRO A 47 -8.26 9.06 13.19
N PHE A 48 -9.58 9.12 13.37
CA PHE A 48 -10.49 8.73 12.28
C PHE A 48 -10.38 9.68 11.09
N ASN A 49 -10.51 9.11 9.89
CA ASN A 49 -10.43 9.78 8.59
C ASN A 49 -9.07 10.42 8.30
N THR A 50 -8.01 9.93 8.93
CA THR A 50 -6.64 10.33 8.60
C THR A 50 -5.84 9.13 8.07
N GLU A 51 -4.75 9.45 7.38
CA GLU A 51 -3.80 8.48 6.87
C GLU A 51 -2.41 8.82 7.41
N VAL A 52 -1.62 7.80 7.71
CA VAL A 52 -0.22 7.93 8.11
C VAL A 52 0.66 7.01 7.28
N THR A 53 1.91 7.40 7.14
CA THR A 53 2.93 6.67 6.38
C THR A 53 4.15 6.47 7.30
N PRO A 54 4.17 5.39 8.10
CA PRO A 54 5.23 5.20 9.08
C PRO A 54 6.59 5.00 8.39
N LEU A 55 7.65 5.62 8.93
CA LEU A 55 9.02 5.33 8.49
C LEU A 55 9.42 3.92 8.93
N GLY A 56 10.31 3.26 8.17
CA GLY A 56 10.70 1.87 8.42
C GLY A 56 9.77 0.82 7.82
N ARG A 57 8.59 1.20 7.30
CA ARG A 57 7.67 0.30 6.57
C ARG A 57 7.12 1.03 5.35
N CYS A 58 7.29 0.46 4.15
CA CYS A 58 6.83 1.11 2.93
C CYS A 58 5.34 0.87 2.65
N GLU A 59 4.50 1.43 3.52
CA GLU A 59 3.05 1.34 3.41
C GLU A 59 2.37 2.61 3.89
N ARG A 60 1.12 2.77 3.47
CA ARG A 60 0.20 3.80 3.95
C ARG A 60 -0.93 3.15 4.71
N ILE A 61 -1.25 3.70 5.88
CA ILE A 61 -2.27 3.20 6.79
C ILE A 61 -3.33 4.28 6.97
N GLY A 62 -4.52 4.05 6.43
CA GLY A 62 -5.69 4.89 6.61
C GLY A 62 -6.62 4.34 7.69
N CYS A 63 -7.08 5.24 8.56
CA CYS A 63 -8.02 4.91 9.62
C CYS A 63 -9.45 5.29 9.24
N GLY A 64 -10.26 4.32 8.85
CA GLY A 64 -11.69 4.48 8.65
C GLY A 64 -12.51 4.22 9.92
N ARG A 65 -13.80 4.57 9.91
CA ARG A 65 -14.71 4.32 11.05
C ARG A 65 -15.00 2.84 11.34
N LYS A 66 -14.87 1.98 10.33
CA LYS A 66 -15.21 0.54 10.41
C LYS A 66 -14.01 -0.38 10.18
N TYR A 67 -13.04 0.08 9.40
CA TYR A 67 -11.91 -0.71 8.92
C TYR A 67 -10.67 0.17 8.84
N ILE A 68 -9.50 -0.44 8.88
CA ILE A 68 -8.22 0.17 8.56
C ILE A 68 -7.90 -0.21 7.11
N ASN A 69 -7.57 0.77 6.28
CA ASN A 69 -7.12 0.52 4.91
C ASN A 69 -5.61 0.62 4.83
N TYR A 70 -4.99 -0.37 4.22
CA TYR A 70 -3.55 -0.39 3.99
C TYR A 70 -3.27 -0.36 2.51
N ALA A 71 -2.18 0.31 2.11
CA ALA A 71 -1.64 0.29 0.76
C ALA A 71 -0.13 0.08 0.82
N SER A 72 0.39 -0.90 0.10
CA SER A 72 1.83 -1.14 -0.06
C SER A 72 2.27 -0.91 -1.50
N CYS A 73 3.57 -0.97 -1.76
CA CYS A 73 4.07 -0.95 -3.13
C CYS A 73 3.48 -2.11 -3.94
N GLY A 74 3.16 -1.85 -5.20
CA GLY A 74 2.80 -2.89 -6.16
C GLY A 74 3.96 -3.88 -6.33
N LYS A 75 3.63 -5.17 -6.41
CA LYS A 75 4.62 -6.17 -6.83
C LYS A 75 4.74 -6.12 -8.34
N VAL A 76 5.94 -5.83 -8.82
CA VAL A 76 6.25 -5.80 -10.25
C VAL A 76 7.40 -6.76 -10.49
N GLU A 77 7.30 -7.55 -11.55
CA GLU A 77 8.40 -8.37 -12.08
C GLU A 77 8.95 -7.66 -13.31
N VAL A 78 10.27 -7.60 -13.44
CA VAL A 78 10.95 -6.92 -14.53
C VAL A 78 11.95 -7.87 -15.20
N ASP A 79 11.97 -7.86 -16.53
CA ASP A 79 12.91 -8.62 -17.34
C ASP A 79 14.14 -7.78 -17.70
N ALA A 80 15.27 -8.45 -17.97
CA ALA A 80 16.47 -7.77 -18.48
C ALA A 80 16.17 -7.03 -19.81
N PRO A 81 16.73 -5.83 -20.05
CA PRO A 81 17.78 -5.12 -19.29
C PRO A 81 17.24 -4.16 -18.21
N CYS A 82 16.03 -4.38 -17.70
CA CYS A 82 15.45 -3.61 -16.61
C CYS A 82 15.66 -4.28 -15.26
N TYR A 83 15.80 -3.49 -14.20
CA TYR A 83 15.88 -3.97 -12.83
C TYR A 83 15.10 -3.06 -11.88
N LEU A 84 14.70 -3.61 -10.73
CA LEU A 84 14.09 -2.84 -9.66
C LEU A 84 15.18 -2.15 -8.86
N GLY A 85 15.04 -0.83 -8.67
CA GLY A 85 15.84 -0.06 -7.74
C GLY A 85 15.61 -0.51 -6.29
N PRO A 86 16.52 -0.15 -5.37
CA PRO A 86 16.38 -0.50 -3.96
C PRO A 86 15.18 0.23 -3.35
N GLU A 87 14.49 -0.46 -2.43
CA GLU A 87 13.52 0.16 -1.53
C GLU A 87 14.27 1.07 -0.53
N ASN A 88 13.70 2.25 -0.23
CA ASN A 88 14.27 3.17 0.74
C ASN A 88 13.30 3.44 1.89
N LEU A 89 13.41 2.64 2.95
CA LEU A 89 12.56 2.71 4.14
C LEU A 89 12.74 3.99 4.98
N ASN A 90 13.71 4.84 4.65
CA ASN A 90 13.87 6.16 5.27
C ASN A 90 12.91 7.21 4.69
N LEU A 91 12.24 6.88 3.58
CA LEU A 91 11.23 7.72 2.96
C LEU A 91 9.84 7.22 3.34
N ALA A 92 8.86 8.13 3.34
CA ALA A 92 7.47 7.77 3.51
C ALA A 92 6.90 7.19 2.20
N TYR A 93 5.92 6.29 2.30
CA TYR A 93 5.14 5.85 1.15
C TYR A 93 4.49 7.07 0.46
N PRO A 94 4.48 7.15 -0.89
CA PRO A 94 4.94 6.16 -1.86
C PRO A 94 6.42 6.26 -2.25
N HIS A 95 7.16 7.23 -1.71
CA HIS A 95 8.54 7.52 -2.13
C HIS A 95 9.57 6.48 -1.67
N CYS A 96 9.22 5.62 -0.72
CA CYS A 96 10.05 4.48 -0.37
C CYS A 96 10.00 3.33 -1.38
N CYS A 97 9.01 3.30 -2.28
CA CYS A 97 8.81 2.18 -3.20
C CYS A 97 9.96 2.05 -4.21
N PRO A 98 10.31 0.81 -4.62
CA PRO A 98 11.31 0.59 -5.65
C PRO A 98 10.84 1.15 -6.99
N THR A 99 11.74 1.83 -7.70
CA THR A 99 11.49 2.34 -9.05
C THR A 99 12.12 1.43 -10.10
N ILE A 100 11.45 1.26 -11.23
CA ILE A 100 11.99 0.49 -12.35
C ILE A 100 13.09 1.34 -13.02
N LYS A 101 14.24 0.72 -13.28
CA LYS A 101 15.35 1.31 -14.02
C LYS A 101 15.71 0.40 -15.18
N CYS A 102 15.64 0.89 -16.42
CA CYS A 102 16.16 0.19 -17.58
C CYS A 102 17.40 0.90 -18.13
N GLU A 103 18.39 0.13 -18.56
CA GLU A 103 19.65 0.67 -19.10
C GLU A 103 19.44 1.54 -20.35
N HIS A 104 18.31 1.38 -21.05
CA HIS A 104 17.93 2.17 -22.23
C HIS A 104 17.08 3.41 -21.90
N ASP A 105 16.66 3.60 -20.64
CA ASP A 105 15.75 4.70 -20.23
C ASP A 105 16.44 6.03 -19.96
N ASN A 106 17.72 6.18 -20.31
CA ASN A 106 18.30 7.52 -20.46
C ASN A 106 17.61 8.34 -21.58
N PHE A 107 16.65 7.77 -22.32
CA PHE A 107 15.92 8.45 -23.38
C PHE A 107 14.43 8.72 -23.17
N ILE A 108 13.72 8.10 -22.20
CA ILE A 108 12.29 8.41 -21.99
C ILE A 108 11.95 8.38 -20.49
N SER A 109 12.33 9.45 -19.79
CA SER A 109 11.58 9.89 -18.61
C SER A 109 10.16 10.24 -19.06
N GLY A 110 9.20 9.32 -18.92
CA GLY A 110 7.81 9.65 -19.16
C GLY A 110 6.85 8.48 -19.22
N SER A 111 6.03 8.36 -18.18
CA SER A 111 4.72 7.70 -18.18
C SER A 111 4.66 6.19 -18.36
N LEU A 112 4.49 5.50 -17.23
CA LEU A 112 3.37 4.57 -17.13
C LEU A 112 2.82 4.56 -15.70
N ILE A 113 1.90 5.50 -15.46
CA ILE A 113 0.88 5.39 -14.43
C ILE A 113 -0.14 4.42 -15.01
N ILE A 114 -0.28 3.22 -14.42
CA ILE A 114 -1.50 2.41 -14.52
C ILE A 114 -2.07 2.31 -13.12
#